data_AF-A0A7W0T7E4-F1
#
_entry.id   AF-A0A7W0T7E4-F1
#
_cell.length_a   1.000
_cell.length_b   1.000
_cell.length_c   1.000
_cell.angle_alpha   90.00
_cell.angle_beta   90.00
_cell.angle_gamma   90.00
#
_symmetry.space_group_name_H-M   'P 1'
#
loop_
_entity.id
_entity.type
_entity.pdbx_description
1 polymer ?
#
loop_
_entity_poly.entity_id
_entity_poly.type
_entity_poly.pdbx_seq_one_letter_code
_entity_poly.pdbx_strand_id
1 'polypeptide(L)'
;MSLQTRSACVICGAKPDAVAAVAISDAIVLRENELGTVVTGKPGELVIDYAASFDGPVYDVMYNVRTGWFVVTIYHGLEPPVRWDNRPDANPGYPRVETVLGASTPTSILLALGIDPAELDYAPS
;
A
#
# COMPACT_ATOMS: atom_id res chain seq x y z
N MET A 1 2.47 -2.83 -25.45
CA MET A 1 2.63 -1.89 -24.31
C MET A 1 2.05 -2.54 -23.07
N SER A 2 2.87 -2.82 -22.07
CA SER A 2 2.43 -3.43 -20.82
C SER A 2 1.50 -2.47 -20.07
N LEU A 3 0.29 -2.92 -19.73
CA LEU A 3 -0.58 -2.28 -18.74
C LEU A 3 0.06 -2.51 -17.37
N GLN A 4 1.10 -1.74 -17.05
CA GLN A 4 1.93 -2.06 -15.90
C GLN A 4 1.26 -1.56 -14.62
N THR A 5 0.52 -2.45 -13.96
CA THR A 5 0.10 -2.26 -12.57
C THR A 5 1.37 -2.13 -11.71
N ARG A 6 1.34 -1.15 -10.80
CA ARG A 6 2.42 -0.86 -9.85
C ARG A 6 1.92 -1.08 -8.42
N SER A 7 2.84 -1.24 -7.48
CA SER A 7 2.52 -1.32 -6.06
C SER A 7 3.36 -0.36 -5.22
N ALA A 8 2.76 0.14 -4.15
CA ALA A 8 3.43 0.81 -3.05
C ALA A 8 2.90 0.25 -1.74
N CYS A 9 3.78 -0.08 -0.80
CA CYS A 9 3.41 -0.61 0.51
C CYS A 9 3.88 0.34 1.61
N VAL A 10 3.12 0.47 2.70
CA VAL A 10 3.58 1.11 3.94
C VAL A 10 3.55 0.09 5.06
N ILE A 11 4.70 -0.16 5.67
CA ILE A 11 4.85 -1.06 6.82
C ILE A 11 4.98 -0.18 8.07
N CYS A 12 3.90 -0.10 8.84
CA CYS A 12 3.86 0.78 9.99
C CYS A 12 4.77 0.29 11.13
N GLY A 13 5.52 1.23 11.72
CA GLY A 13 6.42 0.97 12.84
C GLY A 13 7.74 0.27 12.47
N ALA A 14 7.92 -0.18 11.22
CA ALA A 14 9.14 -0.83 10.78
C ALA A 14 10.13 0.17 10.16
N LYS A 15 11.42 -0.03 10.42
CA LYS A 15 12.53 0.72 9.83
C LYS A 15 13.01 0.08 8.52
N PRO A 16 13.61 0.85 7.59
CA PRO A 16 14.04 0.32 6.29
C PRO A 16 14.96 -0.90 6.39
N ASP A 17 15.92 -0.92 7.32
CA ASP A 17 16.84 -2.06 7.49
C ASP A 17 16.12 -3.35 7.89
N ALA A 18 15.09 -3.26 8.73
CA ALA A 18 14.27 -4.40 9.12
C ALA A 18 13.40 -4.89 7.96
N VAL A 19 12.82 -3.96 7.19
CA VAL A 19 12.02 -4.28 5.99
C VAL A 19 12.90 -4.90 4.89
N ALA A 20 14.13 -4.41 4.71
CA ALA A 20 15.10 -4.94 3.77
C ALA A 20 15.49 -6.40 4.09
N ALA A 21 15.53 -6.78 5.36
CA ALA A 21 15.81 -8.15 5.78
C ALA A 21 14.70 -9.15 5.41
N VAL A 22 13.47 -8.66 5.19
CA VAL A 22 12.32 -9.45 4.74
C VAL A 22 12.17 -9.39 3.21
N ALA A 23 12.62 -8.29 2.59
CA ALA A 23 12.53 -8.10 1.15
C ALA A 23 13.37 -9.10 0.36
N ILE A 24 12.74 -9.80 -0.59
CA ILE A 24 13.40 -10.80 -1.44
C ILE A 24 13.74 -10.29 -2.86
N SER A 25 13.55 -8.99 -3.13
CA SER A 25 13.67 -8.43 -4.48
C SER A 25 14.57 -7.19 -4.52
N ASP A 26 15.58 -7.21 -5.38
CA ASP A 26 16.46 -6.07 -5.66
C ASP A 26 15.75 -4.94 -6.45
N ALA A 27 14.51 -5.17 -6.89
CA ALA A 27 13.73 -4.23 -7.70
C ALA A 27 12.83 -3.31 -6.86
N ILE A 28 13.03 -3.24 -5.54
CA ILE A 28 12.28 -2.36 -4.65
C ILE A 28 13.11 -1.17 -4.21
N VAL A 29 12.42 -0.06 -3.95
CA VAL A 29 12.98 1.11 -3.30
C VAL A 29 12.36 1.25 -1.92
N LEU A 30 13.21 1.46 -0.92
CA LEU A 30 12.81 1.65 0.47
C LEU A 30 13.08 3.10 0.88
N ARG A 31 12.10 3.73 1.53
CA ARG A 31 12.32 5.01 2.22
C ARG A 31 11.53 5.07 3.51
N GLU A 32 12.05 5.80 4.49
CA GLU A 32 11.32 6.06 5.72
C GLU A 32 10.25 7.14 5.49
N ASN A 33 9.15 7.07 6.24
CA ASN A 33 8.18 8.14 6.43
C ASN A 33 7.68 8.17 7.88
N GLU A 34 6.75 9.08 8.19
CA GLU A 34 6.21 9.25 9.55
C GLU A 34 5.52 8.00 10.12
N LEU A 35 5.03 7.11 9.26
CA LEU A 35 4.32 5.89 9.64
C LEU A 35 5.27 4.70 9.85
N GLY A 36 6.43 4.70 9.19
CA GLY A 36 7.39 3.60 9.18
C GLY A 36 8.17 3.56 7.88
N THR A 37 8.02 2.50 7.10
CA THR A 37 8.75 2.34 5.83
C THR A 37 7.80 2.24 4.64
N VAL A 38 8.09 3.03 3.61
CA VAL A 38 7.46 2.94 2.30
C VAL A 38 8.32 2.05 1.39
N VAL A 39 7.66 1.10 0.72
CA VAL A 39 8.25 0.21 -0.28
C VAL A 39 7.58 0.47 -1.61
N THR A 40 8.32 0.81 -2.65
CA THR A 40 7.79 0.93 -4.02
C THR A 40 8.48 -0.08 -4.93
N GLY A 41 7.74 -0.64 -5.90
CA GLY A 41 8.28 -1.68 -6.76
C GLY A 41 7.22 -2.46 -7.54
N LYS A 42 7.61 -3.65 -8.02
CA LYS A 42 6.74 -4.53 -8.82
C LYS A 42 5.67 -5.20 -7.93
N PRO A 43 4.40 -5.29 -8.36
CA PRO A 43 3.30 -5.79 -7.55
C PRO A 43 3.43 -7.25 -7.13
N GLY A 44 2.98 -7.53 -5.90
CA GLY A 44 2.37 -8.81 -5.51
C GLY A 44 3.21 -9.78 -4.68
N GLU A 45 4.53 -9.61 -4.59
CA GLU A 45 5.38 -10.64 -3.94
C GLU A 45 5.68 -10.41 -2.45
N LEU A 46 5.51 -9.20 -1.90
CA LEU A 46 6.11 -8.86 -0.59
C LEU A 46 5.13 -8.56 0.56
N VAL A 47 3.85 -8.28 0.25
CA VAL A 47 2.89 -7.77 1.23
C VAL A 47 2.58 -8.80 2.32
N ILE A 48 2.43 -10.07 1.94
CA ILE A 48 2.12 -11.16 2.89
C ILE A 48 3.30 -11.39 3.81
N ASP A 49 4.53 -11.39 3.29
CA ASP A 49 5.74 -11.57 4.08
C ASP A 49 5.94 -10.42 5.07
N TYR A 50 5.66 -9.17 4.66
CA TYR A 50 5.65 -8.04 5.59
C TYR A 50 4.57 -8.17 6.65
N ALA A 51 3.34 -8.51 6.27
CA ALA A 51 2.24 -8.70 7.23
C ALA A 51 2.47 -9.88 8.19
N ALA A 52 3.28 -10.87 7.80
CA ALA A 52 3.72 -11.97 8.69
C ALA A 52 4.85 -11.55 9.64
N SER A 53 5.70 -10.62 9.21
CA SER A 53 6.96 -10.30 9.89
C SER A 53 6.87 -9.10 10.84
N PHE A 54 5.84 -8.27 10.71
CA PHE A 54 5.69 -7.04 11.47
C PHE A 54 4.35 -6.97 12.21
N ASP A 55 4.37 -6.46 13.44
CA ASP A 55 3.18 -6.33 14.28
C ASP A 55 2.23 -5.20 13.83
N GLY A 56 2.78 -4.20 13.14
CA GLY A 56 2.02 -3.04 12.66
C GLY A 56 1.20 -3.33 11.39
N PRO A 57 0.19 -2.48 11.08
CA PRO A 57 -0.55 -2.62 9.84
C PRO A 57 0.34 -2.42 8.61
N VAL A 58 0.06 -3.19 7.56
CA VAL A 58 0.66 -3.08 6.23
C VAL A 58 -0.39 -2.56 5.26
N TYR A 59 -0.14 -1.40 4.67
CA TYR A 59 -1.01 -0.80 3.65
C TYR A 59 -0.46 -1.14 2.28
N ASP A 60 -1.16 -1.99 1.53
CA ASP A 60 -0.83 -2.37 0.15
C ASP A 60 -1.65 -1.56 -0.84
N VAL A 61 -0.99 -0.65 -1.55
CA VAL A 61 -1.57 0.17 -2.60
C VAL A 61 -1.21 -0.42 -3.96
N MET A 62 -2.20 -0.83 -4.73
CA MET A 62 -2.03 -1.20 -6.13
C MET A 62 -2.71 -0.16 -7.02
N TYR A 63 -2.01 0.25 -8.08
CA TYR A 63 -2.51 1.32 -8.94
C TYR A 63 -2.06 1.17 -10.38
N ASN A 64 -2.76 1.88 -11.27
CA ASN A 64 -2.43 1.99 -12.68
C ASN A 64 -2.52 3.46 -13.11
N VAL A 65 -1.36 4.04 -13.43
CA VAL A 65 -1.24 5.46 -13.81
C VAL A 65 -1.96 5.79 -15.12
N ARG A 66 -2.15 4.81 -16.01
CA ARG A 66 -2.78 5.02 -17.32
C ARG A 66 -4.29 5.00 -17.24
N THR A 67 -4.87 4.15 -16.40
CA THR A 67 -6.32 3.98 -16.27
C THR A 67 -6.91 4.73 -15.09
N GLY A 68 -6.08 5.26 -14.19
CA GLY A 68 -6.50 5.84 -12.92
C GLY A 68 -6.96 4.81 -11.88
N TRP A 69 -6.91 3.50 -12.20
CA TRP A 69 -7.30 2.45 -11.27
C TRP A 69 -6.43 2.50 -10.01
N PHE A 70 -7.07 2.35 -8.85
CA PHE A 70 -6.44 2.47 -7.55
C PHE A 70 -7.20 1.62 -6.53
N VAL A 71 -6.46 0.80 -5.78
CA VAL A 71 -6.97 0.08 -4.63
C VAL A 71 -5.96 0.15 -3.51
N VAL A 72 -6.45 0.25 -2.28
CA VAL A 72 -5.64 0.04 -1.09
C VAL A 72 -6.27 -1.06 -0.25
N THR A 73 -5.44 -2.00 0.16
CA THR A 73 -5.78 -3.06 1.10
C THR A 73 -4.94 -2.88 2.35
N ILE A 74 -5.56 -2.86 3.52
CA ILE A 74 -4.85 -2.84 4.80
C ILE A 74 -4.82 -4.26 5.31
N TYR A 75 -3.64 -4.73 5.73
CA TYR A 75 -3.42 -6.00 6.40
C TYR A 75 -2.99 -5.71 7.83
N HIS A 76 -3.65 -6.33 8.81
CA HIS A 76 -3.22 -6.29 10.20
C HIS A 76 -3.15 -7.73 10.70
N GLY A 77 -1.93 -8.28 10.73
CA GLY A 77 -1.69 -9.71 10.86
C GLY A 77 -2.20 -10.54 9.67
N LEU A 78 -1.99 -11.85 9.74
CA LEU A 78 -2.41 -12.81 8.70
C LEU A 78 -3.53 -13.76 9.12
N GLU A 79 -3.87 -13.86 10.41
CA GLU A 79 -4.86 -14.80 10.92
C GLU A 79 -5.69 -14.21 12.08
N PRO A 80 -6.94 -13.73 11.81
CA PRO A 80 -7.48 -13.39 10.49
C PRO A 80 -6.91 -12.04 10.00
N PRO A 81 -6.64 -11.88 8.69
CA PRO A 81 -6.24 -10.58 8.17
C PRO A 81 -7.48 -9.68 8.21
N VAL A 82 -7.42 -8.60 8.97
CA VAL A 82 -8.46 -7.57 8.86
C VAL A 82 -8.22 -6.82 7.56
N ARG A 83 -9.22 -6.79 6.67
CA ARG A 83 -9.15 -6.18 5.34
C ARG A 83 -10.07 -4.97 5.27
N TRP A 84 -9.59 -3.90 4.66
CA TRP A 84 -10.37 -2.72 4.31
C TRP A 84 -10.35 -2.50 2.80
N ASP A 85 -11.41 -1.91 2.24
CA ASP A 85 -11.55 -1.70 0.80
C ASP A 85 -12.05 -0.28 0.47
N ASN A 86 -11.55 0.30 -0.62
CA ASN A 86 -11.87 1.64 -1.10
C ASN A 86 -12.61 1.64 -2.46
N ARG A 87 -13.00 0.49 -3.01
CA ARG A 87 -13.68 0.46 -4.31
C ARG A 87 -15.04 1.16 -4.19
N PRO A 88 -15.31 2.17 -5.04
CA PRO A 88 -16.61 2.82 -5.07
C PRO A 88 -17.68 1.82 -5.49
N ASP A 89 -18.86 1.94 -4.91
CA ASP A 89 -20.08 1.20 -5.27
C ASP A 89 -20.04 -0.34 -5.14
N ALA A 90 -18.90 -0.92 -4.77
CA ALA A 90 -18.77 -2.31 -4.35
C ALA A 90 -18.80 -2.35 -2.82
N ASN A 91 -19.71 -3.14 -2.23
CA ASN A 91 -19.63 -3.55 -0.82
C ASN A 91 -19.16 -5.01 -0.77
N PRO A 92 -17.84 -5.28 -0.78
CA PRO A 92 -17.31 -6.63 -0.74
C PRO A 92 -17.43 -7.30 0.64
N GLY A 93 -18.14 -6.69 1.61
CA GLY A 93 -18.24 -7.18 2.98
C GLY A 93 -17.06 -6.78 3.88
N TYR A 94 -16.19 -5.89 3.41
CA TYR A 94 -15.04 -5.38 4.16
C TYR A 94 -15.31 -3.95 4.68
N PRO A 95 -14.83 -3.58 5.89
CA PRO A 95 -14.81 -2.21 6.37
C PRO A 95 -14.19 -1.23 5.37
N ARG A 96 -14.58 0.06 5.44
CA ARG A 96 -14.10 1.09 4.51
C ARG A 96 -12.77 1.66 4.95
N VAL A 97 -11.85 1.85 3.99
CA VAL A 97 -10.53 2.47 4.23
C VAL A 97 -10.66 3.86 4.84
N GLU A 98 -11.67 4.63 4.45
CA GLU A 98 -12.00 5.95 5.01
C GLU A 98 -12.16 5.92 6.54
N THR A 99 -12.66 4.81 7.11
CA THR A 99 -12.84 4.68 8.56
C THR A 99 -11.51 4.61 9.32
N VAL A 100 -10.42 4.20 8.65
CA VAL A 100 -9.08 4.12 9.23
C VAL A 100 -8.24 5.34 8.88
N LEU A 101 -8.27 5.77 7.62
CA LEU A 101 -7.41 6.83 7.12
C LEU A 101 -8.04 8.22 7.12
N GLY A 102 -9.36 8.34 7.32
CA GLY A 102 -10.08 9.61 7.15
C GLY A 102 -10.05 10.15 5.71
N ALA A 103 -9.71 9.29 4.74
CA ALA A 103 -9.46 9.62 3.35
C ALA A 103 -10.19 8.65 2.42
N SER A 104 -10.84 9.17 1.38
CA SER A 104 -11.71 8.39 0.48
C SER A 104 -11.34 8.49 -1.01
N THR A 105 -10.48 9.44 -1.39
CA THR A 105 -9.97 9.56 -2.77
C THR A 105 -8.56 8.97 -2.89
N PRO A 106 -8.15 8.46 -4.07
CA PRO A 106 -6.78 7.95 -4.28
C PRO A 106 -5.69 8.92 -3.82
N THR A 107 -5.78 10.19 -4.22
CA THR A 107 -4.83 11.25 -3.85
C THR A 107 -4.81 11.49 -2.34
N SER A 108 -5.98 11.62 -1.69
CA SER A 108 -6.03 11.82 -0.24
C SER A 108 -5.52 10.60 0.55
N ILE A 109 -5.74 9.39 0.03
CA ILE A 109 -5.25 8.15 0.64
C ILE A 109 -3.72 8.09 0.56
N LEU A 110 -3.12 8.38 -0.59
CA LEU A 110 -1.66 8.42 -0.75
C LEU A 110 -1.02 9.42 0.21
N LEU A 111 -1.60 10.62 0.31
CA LEU A 111 -1.14 11.66 1.23
C LEU A 111 -1.27 11.21 2.71
N ALA A 112 -2.39 10.58 3.09
CA ALA A 112 -2.57 10.01 4.44
C ALA A 112 -1.55 8.92 4.76
N LEU A 113 -1.04 8.22 3.74
CA LEU A 113 0.02 7.23 3.84
C LEU A 113 1.43 7.83 3.75
N GLY A 114 1.57 9.16 3.66
CA GLY A 114 2.86 9.83 3.53
C GLY A 114 3.56 9.54 2.19
N ILE A 115 2.78 9.27 1.13
CA ILE A 115 3.24 9.05 -0.24
C ILE A 115 2.77 10.22 -1.09
N ASP A 116 3.69 10.99 -1.66
CA ASP A 116 3.34 11.99 -2.66
C ASP A 116 2.90 11.28 -3.96
N PRO A 117 1.69 11.53 -4.48
CA PRO A 117 1.24 10.95 -5.76
C PRO A 117 2.21 11.20 -6.92
N ALA A 118 2.96 12.30 -6.90
CA ALA A 118 3.98 12.61 -7.88
C ALA A 118 5.16 11.61 -7.86
N GLU A 119 5.52 11.05 -6.70
CA GLU A 119 6.53 9.99 -6.59
C GLU A 119 6.11 8.70 -7.32
N LEU A 120 4.81 8.50 -7.52
CA LEU A 120 4.23 7.32 -8.16
C LEU A 120 3.86 7.53 -9.63
N ASP A 121 4.08 8.73 -10.18
CA ASP A 121 3.52 9.21 -11.46
C ASP A 121 1.98 9.10 -11.50
N TYR A 122 1.32 9.13 -10.34
CA TYR A 122 -0.13 8.91 -10.24
C TYR A 122 -0.88 10.25 -10.21
N ALA A 123 -1.42 10.63 -11.37
CA ALA A 123 -2.24 11.82 -11.56
C ALA A 123 -3.55 11.44 -12.27
N PRO A 124 -4.58 11.01 -11.52
CA PRO A 124 -5.88 10.72 -12.12
C PRO A 124 -6.49 12.02 -12.65
N SER A 125 -6.96 11.97 -13.89
CA SER A 125 -7.63 13.08 -14.61
C SER A 125 -8.97 13.45 -14.01
#